data_AF-A0A9D1XV62-F1
#
_entry.id   AF-A0A9D1XV62-F1
#
_cell.length_a   1.000
_cell.length_b   1.000
_cell.length_c   1.000
_cell.angle_alpha   90.00
_cell.angle_beta   90.00
_cell.angle_gamma   90.00
#
_symmetry.space_group_name_H-M   'P 1'
#
loop_
_entity.id
_entity.type
_entity.pdbx_description
1 polymer ?
#
loop_
_entity_poly.entity_id
_entity_poly.type
_entity_poly.pdbx_seq_one_letter_code
_entity_poly.pdbx_strand_id
1 'polypeptide(L)'
;MNISSMTVSRFISNNPYRILGVYVGDSFAKETSNKSRISAYAKVEQFAAFPMKGDEILPPLQRTEEMAQNAAQILSLPSDRIKNALFWFADSDTPWASLLNNAVYALINDKPFEALSYYETLIQHDTIRTDFVDSVTHGLLHLNKEQLSNMLMDILADQITPTMYLSRGEEKHNAPYLLGLFFDKKIMPEINHLTKSFWRRGNDFYVLIDNLQETVAQILPFMRSTARILGTDDFRYKECAENVARAIYKQGKFIISTIGDWLWNTTISEGNKVQRATSRTYNSARICLWLMKNLAVSIEKDIKELQLDEDSYIIIGDTIVEFETEYHDQTNREENSLALVTGLHKIWSRTKTAIWLAFLIFIFIVA
;
A
#
# COMPACT_ATOMS: atom_id res chain seq x y z
N MET A 1 3.98 -21.33 -7.96
CA MET A 1 4.32 -20.18 -8.82
C MET A 1 3.42 -19.02 -8.42
N ASN A 2 4.01 -17.88 -8.06
CA ASN A 2 3.31 -16.73 -7.50
C ASN A 2 2.53 -16.01 -8.60
N ILE A 3 1.28 -15.60 -8.36
CA ILE A 3 0.43 -14.91 -9.37
C ILE A 3 1.10 -13.62 -9.86
N SER A 4 1.88 -12.96 -9.00
CA SER A 4 2.66 -11.75 -9.32
C SER A 4 3.83 -11.98 -10.28
N SER A 5 4.49 -13.14 -10.21
CA SER A 5 5.55 -13.54 -11.17
C SER A 5 4.97 -13.72 -12.58
N MET A 6 3.65 -13.94 -12.72
CA MET A 6 3.00 -14.09 -14.01
C MET A 6 2.84 -12.77 -14.79
N THR A 7 2.82 -11.59 -14.13
CA THR A 7 2.50 -10.33 -14.82
C THR A 7 3.71 -9.75 -15.57
N VAL A 8 4.84 -9.53 -14.88
CA VAL A 8 6.09 -9.06 -15.52
C VAL A 8 6.62 -10.06 -16.53
N SER A 9 6.59 -11.36 -16.20
CA SER A 9 7.00 -12.43 -17.12
C SER A 9 6.15 -12.45 -18.38
N ARG A 10 4.83 -12.22 -18.28
CA ARG A 10 3.93 -12.11 -19.44
C ARG A 10 4.24 -10.88 -20.30
N PHE A 11 4.60 -9.75 -19.69
CA PHE A 11 5.02 -8.55 -20.42
C PHE A 11 6.30 -8.81 -21.24
N ILE A 12 7.32 -9.40 -20.61
CA ILE A 12 8.59 -9.75 -21.27
C ILE A 12 8.38 -10.84 -22.34
N SER A 13 7.52 -11.84 -22.07
CA SER A 13 7.25 -12.94 -23.01
C SER A 13 6.61 -12.49 -24.32
N ASN A 14 5.85 -11.39 -24.31
CA ASN A 14 5.16 -10.84 -25.47
C ASN A 14 5.82 -9.55 -25.98
N ASN A 15 7.08 -9.32 -25.64
CA ASN A 15 7.80 -8.12 -26.03
C ASN A 15 7.91 -8.01 -27.58
N PRO A 16 7.64 -6.85 -28.20
CA PRO A 16 7.73 -6.66 -29.64
C PRO A 16 9.07 -7.05 -30.27
N TYR A 17 10.20 -6.81 -29.57
CA TYR A 17 11.52 -7.20 -30.05
C TYR A 17 11.64 -8.73 -30.16
N ARG A 18 11.14 -9.46 -29.15
CA ARG A 18 11.07 -10.93 -29.15
C ARG A 18 10.21 -11.46 -30.30
N ILE A 19 9.05 -10.84 -30.50
CA ILE A 19 8.11 -11.22 -31.58
C ILE A 19 8.78 -11.07 -32.94
N LEU A 20 9.50 -9.97 -33.18
CA LEU A 20 10.24 -9.75 -34.42
C LEU A 20 11.56 -10.55 -34.51
N GLY A 21 11.97 -11.24 -33.45
CA GLY A 21 13.22 -11.99 -33.47
C GLY A 21 14.46 -11.11 -33.51
N VAL A 22 14.41 -9.90 -32.92
CA VAL A 22 15.51 -8.94 -32.87
C VAL A 22 15.91 -8.58 -31.45
N TYR A 23 17.14 -8.15 -31.26
CA TYR A 23 17.64 -7.62 -30.00
C TYR A 23 17.50 -6.11 -29.93
N VAL A 24 17.52 -5.58 -28.72
CA VAL A 24 17.59 -4.13 -28.48
C VAL A 24 18.87 -3.59 -29.12
N GLY A 25 18.74 -2.56 -29.97
CA GLY A 25 19.84 -1.95 -30.72
C GLY A 25 20.10 -2.56 -32.11
N ASP A 26 19.37 -3.60 -32.52
CA ASP A 26 19.43 -4.11 -33.89
C ASP A 26 18.94 -3.05 -34.90
N SER A 27 19.41 -3.14 -36.15
CA SER A 27 19.05 -2.18 -37.19
C SER A 27 17.64 -2.39 -37.75
N PHE A 28 17.00 -1.31 -38.22
CA PHE A 28 15.74 -1.37 -38.98
C PHE A 28 15.76 -2.36 -40.16
N ALA A 29 16.92 -2.55 -40.80
CA ALA A 29 17.07 -3.51 -41.88
C ALA A 29 16.86 -4.95 -41.40
N LYS A 30 17.38 -5.29 -40.20
CA LYS A 30 17.20 -6.60 -39.58
C LYS A 30 15.76 -6.82 -39.12
N GLU A 31 15.13 -5.79 -38.54
CA GLU A 31 13.70 -5.81 -38.20
C GLU A 31 12.82 -6.11 -39.42
N THR A 32 13.05 -5.39 -40.53
CA THR A 32 12.31 -5.55 -41.78
C THR A 32 12.54 -6.94 -42.39
N SER A 33 13.79 -7.40 -42.40
CA SER A 33 14.15 -8.73 -42.90
C SER A 33 13.47 -9.85 -42.12
N ASN A 34 13.51 -9.78 -40.78
CA ASN A 34 12.85 -10.78 -39.93
C ASN A 34 11.33 -10.74 -40.06
N LYS A 35 10.73 -9.55 -40.15
CA LYS A 35 9.29 -9.41 -40.43
C LYS A 35 8.91 -10.12 -41.73
N SER A 36 9.65 -9.89 -42.82
CA SER A 36 9.41 -10.56 -44.10
C SER A 36 9.60 -12.08 -44.00
N ARG A 37 10.59 -12.55 -43.23
CA ARG A 37 10.80 -13.97 -42.97
C ARG A 37 9.62 -14.59 -42.21
N ILE A 38 9.08 -13.91 -41.19
CA ILE A 38 7.89 -14.39 -40.46
C ILE A 38 6.69 -14.51 -41.41
N SER A 39 6.42 -13.49 -42.23
CA SER A 39 5.35 -13.54 -43.24
C SER A 39 5.55 -14.68 -44.26
N ALA A 40 6.79 -14.95 -44.68
CA ALA A 40 7.08 -16.03 -45.62
C ALA A 40 6.81 -17.43 -45.03
N TYR A 41 7.16 -17.65 -43.76
CA TYR A 41 6.89 -18.92 -43.06
C TYR A 41 5.40 -19.10 -42.78
N ALA A 42 4.69 -18.03 -42.42
CA ALA A 42 3.24 -18.07 -42.19
C ALA A 42 2.47 -18.51 -43.45
N LYS A 43 2.92 -18.10 -44.64
CA LYS A 43 2.33 -18.52 -45.94
C LYS A 43 2.41 -20.01 -46.23
N VAL A 44 3.35 -20.71 -45.60
CA VAL A 44 3.51 -22.17 -45.71
C VAL A 44 3.06 -22.90 -44.44
N GLU A 45 2.24 -22.24 -43.60
CA GLU A 45 1.68 -22.77 -42.34
C GLU A 45 2.77 -23.24 -41.35
N GLN A 46 3.94 -22.60 -41.39
CA GLN A 46 5.06 -22.86 -40.46
C GLN A 46 5.36 -21.63 -39.59
N PHE A 47 6.04 -21.87 -38.47
CA PHE A 47 6.49 -20.82 -37.56
C PHE A 47 7.97 -20.50 -37.78
N ALA A 48 8.31 -19.23 -37.93
CA ALA A 48 9.70 -18.78 -37.96
C ALA A 48 10.33 -18.90 -36.57
N ALA A 49 11.45 -19.63 -36.48
CA ALA A 49 12.26 -19.74 -35.28
C ALA A 49 13.49 -18.82 -35.36
N PHE A 50 13.69 -18.04 -34.30
CA PHE A 50 14.89 -17.23 -34.06
C PHE A 50 15.40 -17.59 -32.67
N PRO A 51 16.59 -18.21 -32.53
CA PRO A 51 17.15 -18.50 -31.22
C PRO A 51 17.57 -17.19 -30.55
N MET A 52 16.94 -16.86 -29.41
CA MET A 52 17.22 -15.63 -28.68
C MET A 52 17.66 -15.90 -27.25
N LYS A 53 18.45 -14.98 -26.67
CA LYS A 53 18.70 -14.95 -25.21
C LYS A 53 17.35 -14.92 -24.48
N GLY A 54 17.23 -15.74 -23.43
CA GLY A 54 16.00 -15.85 -22.64
C GLY A 54 14.97 -16.84 -23.17
N ASP A 55 15.11 -17.39 -24.39
CA ASP A 55 14.23 -18.47 -24.85
C ASP A 55 14.40 -19.77 -24.03
N GLU A 56 15.51 -19.90 -23.28
CA GLU A 56 15.70 -21.00 -22.31
C GLU A 56 14.80 -20.89 -21.06
N ILE A 57 14.31 -19.69 -20.73
CA ILE A 57 13.56 -19.43 -19.49
C ILE A 57 12.11 -19.02 -19.79
N LEU A 58 11.86 -18.41 -20.95
CA LEU A 58 10.55 -17.91 -21.35
C LEU A 58 9.71 -18.98 -22.05
N PRO A 59 8.37 -18.91 -21.95
CA PRO A 59 7.49 -19.83 -22.67
C PRO A 59 7.69 -19.72 -24.20
N PRO A 60 7.51 -20.84 -24.94
CA PRO A 60 7.70 -20.85 -26.38
C PRO A 60 6.75 -19.85 -27.07
N LEU A 61 7.27 -19.15 -28.09
CA LEU A 61 6.54 -18.13 -28.84
C LEU A 61 6.18 -18.62 -30.24
N GLN A 62 4.89 -18.71 -30.53
CA GLN A 62 4.37 -18.95 -31.88
C GLN A 62 4.16 -17.61 -32.58
N ARG A 63 5.04 -17.29 -33.53
CA ARG A 63 4.99 -16.01 -34.26
C ARG A 63 4.00 -16.09 -35.40
N THR A 64 2.98 -15.24 -35.38
CA THR A 64 2.06 -15.05 -36.51
C THR A 64 2.42 -13.80 -37.30
N GLU A 65 1.96 -13.71 -38.55
CA GLU A 65 2.13 -12.52 -39.38
C GLU A 65 1.49 -11.28 -38.74
N GLU A 66 0.31 -11.44 -38.13
CA GLU A 66 -0.38 -10.37 -37.41
C GLU A 66 0.44 -9.86 -36.22
N MET A 67 1.00 -10.75 -35.40
CA MET A 67 1.85 -10.38 -34.28
C MET A 67 3.09 -9.60 -34.76
N ALA A 68 3.72 -10.02 -35.86
CA ALA A 68 4.88 -9.34 -36.43
C ALA A 68 4.52 -7.96 -37.00
N GLN A 69 3.36 -7.83 -37.66
CA GLN A 69 2.85 -6.54 -38.15
C GLN A 69 2.63 -5.56 -36.99
N ASN A 70 1.95 -6.00 -35.93
CA ASN A 70 1.67 -5.20 -34.75
C ASN A 70 2.94 -4.82 -34.00
N ALA A 71 3.88 -5.76 -33.83
CA ALA A 71 5.17 -5.49 -33.18
C ALA A 71 5.99 -4.44 -33.95
N ALA A 72 6.05 -4.56 -35.29
CA ALA A 72 6.74 -3.57 -36.12
C ALA A 72 6.07 -2.18 -36.05
N GLN A 73 4.74 -2.13 -35.96
CA GLN A 73 4.02 -0.87 -35.76
C GLN A 73 4.34 -0.24 -34.40
N ILE A 74 4.34 -1.01 -33.32
CA ILE A 74 4.72 -0.53 -31.98
C ILE A 74 6.14 0.03 -31.98
N LEU A 75 7.10 -0.70 -32.57
CA LEU A 75 8.50 -0.26 -32.63
C LEU A 75 8.73 0.90 -33.61
N SER A 76 7.75 1.31 -34.42
CA SER A 76 7.90 2.47 -35.32
C SER A 76 7.94 3.81 -34.57
N LEU A 77 7.36 3.88 -33.37
CA LEU A 77 7.39 5.07 -32.52
C LEU A 77 8.62 5.04 -31.60
N PRO A 78 9.50 6.08 -31.61
CA PRO A 78 10.72 6.10 -30.78
C PRO A 78 10.46 5.93 -29.28
N SER A 79 9.37 6.50 -28.76
CA SER A 79 8.99 6.38 -27.34
C SER A 79 8.61 4.95 -26.96
N ASP A 80 7.76 4.30 -27.77
CA ASP A 80 7.34 2.92 -27.51
C ASP A 80 8.48 1.93 -27.76
N ARG A 81 9.38 2.26 -28.69
CA ARG A 81 10.63 1.52 -28.90
C ARG A 81 11.48 1.47 -27.63
N ILE A 82 11.66 2.59 -26.93
CA ILE A 82 12.37 2.64 -25.63
C ILE A 82 11.61 1.89 -24.54
N LYS A 83 10.29 2.12 -24.41
CA LYS A 83 9.45 1.45 -23.42
C LYS A 83 9.58 -0.07 -23.48
N ASN A 84 9.56 -0.63 -24.69
CA ASN A 84 9.72 -2.07 -24.89
C ASN A 84 11.19 -2.51 -24.76
N ALA A 85 12.16 -1.65 -25.10
CA ALA A 85 13.58 -1.98 -25.01
C ALA A 85 14.02 -2.19 -23.56
N LEU A 86 13.50 -1.40 -22.62
CA LEU A 86 13.78 -1.54 -21.19
C LEU A 86 13.48 -2.95 -20.65
N PHE A 87 12.66 -3.74 -21.34
CA PHE A 87 12.21 -5.07 -20.91
C PHE A 87 12.59 -6.18 -21.90
N TRP A 88 13.66 -5.98 -22.68
CA TRP A 88 14.17 -7.01 -23.60
C TRP A 88 15.70 -7.04 -23.66
N PHE A 89 16.24 -8.14 -24.15
CA PHE A 89 17.67 -8.38 -24.22
C PHE A 89 18.34 -7.62 -25.37
N ALA A 90 19.60 -7.25 -25.16
CA ALA A 90 20.53 -6.73 -26.14
C ALA A 90 21.61 -7.78 -26.50
N ASP A 91 22.10 -7.72 -27.73
CA ASP A 91 23.21 -8.54 -28.21
C ASP A 91 24.38 -7.65 -28.63
N SER A 92 24.92 -6.96 -27.61
CA SER A 92 25.99 -5.99 -27.75
C SER A 92 26.89 -6.06 -26.51
N ASP A 93 28.18 -5.81 -26.69
CA ASP A 93 29.18 -5.74 -25.62
C ASP A 93 29.26 -4.34 -24.98
N THR A 94 28.29 -3.48 -25.26
CA THR A 94 28.22 -2.14 -24.68
C THR A 94 27.87 -2.18 -23.18
N PRO A 95 28.32 -1.18 -22.38
CA PRO A 95 27.98 -1.13 -20.96
C PRO A 95 26.47 -1.16 -20.69
N TRP A 96 25.68 -0.41 -21.47
CA TRP A 96 24.23 -0.38 -21.30
C TRP A 96 23.57 -1.73 -21.59
N ALA A 97 24.08 -2.50 -22.56
CA ALA A 97 23.53 -3.80 -22.91
C ALA A 97 23.70 -4.81 -21.76
N SER A 98 24.86 -4.78 -21.08
CA SER A 98 25.10 -5.62 -19.90
C SER A 98 24.15 -5.29 -18.74
N LEU A 99 23.97 -4.00 -18.44
CA LEU A 99 23.07 -3.52 -17.39
C LEU A 99 21.61 -3.87 -17.70
N LEU A 100 21.19 -3.64 -18.95
CA LEU A 100 19.84 -3.98 -19.42
C LEU A 100 19.58 -5.49 -19.30
N ASN A 101 20.50 -6.31 -19.80
CA ASN A 101 20.36 -7.77 -19.75
C ASN A 101 20.27 -8.30 -18.32
N ASN A 102 21.10 -7.78 -17.42
CA ASN A 102 21.06 -8.14 -16.00
C ASN A 102 19.74 -7.69 -15.34
N ALA A 103 19.24 -6.50 -15.68
CA ALA A 103 17.96 -6.02 -15.20
C ALA A 103 16.80 -6.93 -15.64
N VAL A 104 16.74 -7.26 -16.94
CA VAL A 104 15.72 -8.17 -17.49
C VAL A 104 15.82 -9.56 -16.88
N TYR A 105 17.03 -10.09 -16.69
CA TYR A 105 17.24 -11.38 -16.03
C TYR A 105 16.74 -11.36 -14.58
N ALA A 106 17.05 -10.30 -13.83
CA ALA A 106 16.56 -10.15 -12.46
C ALA A 106 15.02 -10.06 -12.40
N LEU A 107 14.37 -9.36 -13.34
CA LEU A 107 12.91 -9.31 -13.44
C LEU A 107 12.30 -10.69 -13.71
N ILE A 108 12.87 -11.47 -14.63
CA ILE A 108 12.40 -12.83 -14.94
C ILE A 108 12.52 -13.76 -13.72
N ASN A 109 13.56 -13.56 -12.90
CA ASN A 109 13.83 -14.35 -11.70
C ASN A 109 13.12 -13.82 -10.44
N ASP A 110 12.12 -12.93 -10.57
CA ASP A 110 11.33 -12.40 -9.46
C ASP A 110 12.18 -11.57 -8.45
N LYS A 111 13.23 -10.90 -8.95
CA LYS A 111 14.15 -10.05 -8.16
C LYS A 111 14.09 -8.57 -8.58
N PRO A 112 13.01 -7.84 -8.25
CA PRO A 112 12.79 -6.48 -8.74
C PRO A 112 13.81 -5.46 -8.21
N PHE A 113 14.33 -5.61 -6.99
CA PHE A 113 15.29 -4.66 -6.42
C PHE A 113 16.66 -4.72 -7.08
N GLU A 114 17.10 -5.93 -7.43
CA GLU A 114 18.32 -6.15 -8.19
C GLU A 114 18.16 -5.54 -9.59
N ALA A 115 17.00 -5.75 -10.22
CA ALA A 115 16.68 -5.10 -11.50
C ALA A 115 16.72 -3.56 -11.42
N LEU A 116 16.09 -2.97 -10.40
CA LEU A 116 16.11 -1.53 -10.18
C LEU A 116 17.54 -0.99 -9.97
N SER A 117 18.43 -1.75 -9.33
CA SER A 117 19.83 -1.33 -9.16
C SER A 117 20.57 -1.25 -10.51
N TYR A 118 20.33 -2.21 -11.40
CA TYR A 118 20.88 -2.17 -12.76
C TYR A 118 20.28 -1.05 -13.61
N TYR A 119 18.95 -0.85 -13.55
CA TYR A 119 18.31 0.27 -14.21
C TYR A 119 18.78 1.61 -13.68
N GLU A 120 18.96 1.76 -12.37
CA GLU A 120 19.44 3.01 -11.79
C GLU A 120 20.85 3.33 -12.26
N THR A 121 21.73 2.32 -12.33
CA THR A 121 23.07 2.48 -12.90
C THR A 121 22.99 2.91 -14.36
N LEU A 122 22.14 2.28 -15.18
CA LEU A 122 21.94 2.65 -16.59
C LEU A 122 21.43 4.07 -16.75
N ILE A 123 20.49 4.49 -15.91
CA ILE A 123 19.78 5.76 -16.04
C ILE A 123 20.57 6.92 -15.41
N GLN A 124 21.36 6.71 -14.35
CA GLN A 124 22.12 7.77 -13.70
C GLN A 124 23.36 8.19 -14.48
N HIS A 125 24.03 7.27 -15.17
CA HIS A 125 25.23 7.59 -15.94
C HIS A 125 24.87 8.22 -17.29
N ASP A 126 25.19 9.49 -17.48
CA ASP A 126 24.78 10.25 -18.67
C ASP A 126 25.23 9.62 -19.98
N THR A 127 26.50 9.18 -20.08
CA THR A 127 27.05 8.55 -21.29
C THR A 127 26.37 7.23 -21.61
N ILE A 128 26.21 6.36 -20.61
CA ILE A 128 25.54 5.06 -20.76
C ILE A 128 24.08 5.26 -21.18
N ARG A 129 23.39 6.23 -20.58
CA ARG A 129 22.01 6.58 -20.89
C ARG A 129 21.86 7.11 -22.30
N THR A 130 22.70 8.06 -22.72
CA THR A 130 22.65 8.63 -24.08
C THR A 130 22.94 7.55 -25.12
N ASP A 131 23.96 6.74 -24.91
CA ASP A 131 24.33 5.66 -25.83
C ASP A 131 23.21 4.63 -25.97
N PHE A 132 22.55 4.28 -24.85
CA PHE A 132 21.36 3.42 -24.87
C PHE A 132 20.23 4.04 -25.68
N VAL A 133 19.85 5.28 -25.38
CA VAL A 133 18.72 5.96 -26.04
C VAL A 133 18.98 6.13 -27.52
N ASP A 134 20.20 6.52 -27.90
CA ASP A 134 20.59 6.71 -29.30
C ASP A 134 20.64 5.38 -30.05
N SER A 135 21.17 4.32 -29.43
CA SER A 135 21.21 2.98 -30.03
C SER A 135 19.80 2.42 -30.26
N VAL A 136 18.90 2.62 -29.31
CA VAL A 136 17.52 2.14 -29.41
C VAL A 136 16.72 2.96 -30.40
N THR A 137 16.77 4.28 -30.31
CA THR A 137 15.93 5.16 -31.16
C THR A 137 16.56 5.50 -32.50
N HIS A 138 17.79 5.05 -32.76
CA HIS A 138 18.60 5.46 -33.91
C HIS A 138 18.80 6.98 -33.96
N GLY A 139 19.00 7.58 -32.79
CA GLY A 139 19.23 9.02 -32.62
C GLY A 139 17.99 9.91 -32.83
N LEU A 140 16.79 9.33 -32.88
CA LEU A 140 15.54 10.08 -33.10
C LEU A 140 14.96 10.72 -31.83
N LEU A 141 15.48 10.36 -30.65
CA LEU A 141 14.97 10.82 -29.37
C LEU A 141 16.12 11.09 -28.41
N HIS A 142 15.98 12.13 -27.58
CA HIS A 142 16.86 12.36 -26.44
C HIS A 142 16.02 12.30 -25.17
N LEU A 143 16.50 11.56 -24.17
CA LEU A 143 15.81 11.38 -22.90
C LEU A 143 16.76 11.69 -21.75
N ASN A 144 16.33 12.60 -20.88
CA ASN A 144 17.02 12.87 -19.65
C ASN A 144 16.73 11.76 -18.60
N LYS A 145 17.45 11.84 -17.46
CA LYS A 145 17.28 10.93 -16.32
C LYS A 145 15.82 10.79 -15.90
N GLU A 146 15.12 11.91 -15.72
CA GLU A 146 13.74 11.94 -15.22
C GLU A 146 12.76 11.30 -16.20
N GLN A 147 12.86 11.63 -17.49
CA GLN A 147 12.00 11.11 -18.55
C GLN A 147 12.13 9.59 -18.68
N LEU A 148 13.37 9.08 -18.71
CA LEU A 148 13.61 7.63 -18.81
C LEU A 148 13.16 6.89 -17.55
N SER A 149 13.39 7.47 -16.37
CA SER A 149 12.94 6.91 -15.10
C SER A 149 11.42 6.83 -15.00
N ASN A 150 10.71 7.90 -15.42
CA ASN A 150 9.26 7.91 -15.43
C ASN A 150 8.69 6.85 -16.38
N MET A 151 9.24 6.72 -17.59
CA MET A 151 8.80 5.66 -18.52
C MET A 151 9.00 4.25 -17.97
N LEU A 152 10.15 4.00 -17.32
CA LEU A 152 10.40 2.72 -16.65
C LEU A 152 9.36 2.49 -15.54
N MET A 153 9.14 3.48 -14.69
CA MET A 153 8.27 3.36 -13.53
C MET A 153 6.79 3.24 -13.89
N ASP A 154 6.33 3.91 -14.93
CA ASP A 154 4.95 3.80 -15.39
C ASP A 154 4.63 2.36 -15.81
N ILE A 155 5.61 1.63 -16.38
CA ILE A 155 5.44 0.22 -16.72
C ILE A 155 5.60 -0.65 -15.47
N LEU A 156 6.66 -0.47 -14.69
CA LEU A 156 6.91 -1.30 -13.50
C LEU A 156 5.80 -1.20 -12.45
N ALA A 157 5.24 0.00 -12.23
CA ALA A 157 4.15 0.23 -11.28
C ALA A 157 2.87 -0.52 -11.65
N ASP A 158 2.63 -0.75 -12.94
CA ASP A 158 1.49 -1.53 -13.43
C ASP A 158 1.73 -3.03 -13.35
N GLN A 159 2.98 -3.47 -13.59
CA GLN A 159 3.31 -4.89 -13.68
C GLN A 159 3.72 -5.52 -12.33
N ILE A 160 4.23 -4.74 -11.38
CA ILE A 160 4.69 -5.21 -10.07
C ILE A 160 3.62 -4.93 -9.02
N THR A 161 3.17 -5.98 -8.31
CA THR A 161 2.26 -5.80 -7.18
C THR A 161 3.02 -5.28 -5.94
N PRO A 162 2.42 -4.40 -5.13
CA PRO A 162 3.02 -3.97 -3.86
C PRO A 162 3.36 -5.13 -2.91
N THR A 163 2.70 -6.27 -3.06
CA THR A 163 2.98 -7.50 -2.31
C THR A 163 4.28 -8.20 -2.71
N MET A 164 4.81 -7.93 -3.91
CA MET A 164 6.13 -8.43 -4.36
C MET A 164 7.27 -7.84 -3.52
N TYR A 165 7.01 -6.72 -2.83
CA TYR A 165 7.91 -6.08 -1.86
C TYR A 165 7.88 -6.76 -0.47
N LEU A 166 6.89 -7.61 -0.18
CA LEU A 166 6.72 -8.27 1.13
C LEU A 166 7.61 -9.51 1.31
N SER A 167 8.14 -10.08 0.23
CA SER A 167 8.84 -11.36 0.28
C SER A 167 10.21 -11.29 -0.40
N ARG A 168 11.25 -11.37 0.43
CA ARG A 168 12.66 -11.67 0.10
C ARG A 168 13.52 -10.48 -0.32
N GLY A 169 14.60 -10.28 0.43
CA GLY A 169 15.68 -9.36 0.12
C GLY A 169 16.16 -8.63 1.37
N GLU A 170 17.19 -9.16 2.03
CA GLU A 170 18.03 -8.35 2.91
C GLU A 170 18.72 -7.24 2.09
N GLU A 171 19.18 -6.22 2.81
CA GLU A 171 20.09 -5.14 2.40
C GLU A 171 19.48 -3.87 1.81
N LYS A 172 20.08 -2.75 2.22
CA LYS A 172 19.96 -1.43 1.58
C LYS A 172 20.22 -1.60 0.08
N HIS A 173 19.18 -1.52 -0.73
CA HIS A 173 19.34 -1.65 -2.17
C HIS A 173 19.93 -0.36 -2.76
N ASN A 174 20.91 -0.52 -3.67
CA ASN A 174 21.63 0.55 -4.35
C ASN A 174 20.79 1.22 -5.47
N ALA A 175 19.54 1.56 -5.16
CA ALA A 175 18.63 2.23 -6.08
C ALA A 175 17.76 3.32 -5.42
N PRO A 176 18.33 4.24 -4.61
CA PRO A 176 17.56 5.18 -3.79
C PRO A 176 16.65 6.11 -4.62
N TYR A 177 17.06 6.44 -5.85
CA TYR A 177 16.27 7.33 -6.69
C TYR A 177 15.05 6.62 -7.28
N LEU A 178 15.25 5.44 -7.89
CA LEU A 178 14.18 4.68 -8.52
C LEU A 178 13.21 4.09 -7.49
N LEU A 179 13.71 3.64 -6.32
CA LEU A 179 12.85 3.16 -5.23
C LEU A 179 11.96 4.27 -4.68
N GLY A 180 12.53 5.46 -4.57
CA GLY A 180 11.80 6.67 -4.25
C GLY A 180 10.68 7.00 -5.22
N LEU A 181 11.01 7.05 -6.51
CA LEU A 181 10.04 7.33 -7.56
C LEU A 181 8.93 6.28 -7.61
N PHE A 182 9.28 5.01 -7.37
CA PHE A 182 8.30 3.93 -7.25
C PHE A 182 7.36 4.14 -6.05
N PHE A 183 7.92 4.51 -4.90
CA PHE A 183 7.16 4.80 -3.70
C PHE A 183 6.12 5.90 -3.96
N ASP A 184 6.55 7.01 -4.56
CA ASP A 184 5.69 8.15 -4.87
C ASP A 184 4.59 7.81 -5.88
N LYS A 185 4.88 6.98 -6.88
CA LYS A 185 3.93 6.62 -7.96
C LYS A 185 2.98 5.48 -7.60
N LYS A 186 3.40 4.52 -6.75
CA LYS A 186 2.63 3.30 -6.51
C LYS A 186 2.20 3.11 -5.07
N ILE A 187 3.14 3.21 -4.12
CA ILE A 187 2.87 2.89 -2.72
C ILE A 187 2.08 4.01 -2.05
N MET A 188 2.55 5.25 -2.18
CA MET A 188 1.94 6.41 -1.54
C MET A 188 0.47 6.61 -1.96
N PRO A 189 0.08 6.54 -3.25
CA PRO A 189 -1.31 6.68 -3.66
C PRO A 189 -2.21 5.58 -3.09
N GLU A 190 -1.70 4.35 -2.97
CA GLU A 190 -2.45 3.21 -2.44
C GLU A 190 -2.67 3.34 -0.92
N ILE A 191 -1.63 3.73 -0.17
CA ILE A 191 -1.76 4.05 1.26
C ILE A 191 -2.72 5.23 1.47
N ASN A 192 -2.63 6.28 0.65
CA ASN A 192 -3.54 7.42 0.73
C ASN A 192 -5.00 7.03 0.43
N HIS A 193 -5.22 6.10 -0.51
CA HIS A 193 -6.54 5.56 -0.78
C HIS A 193 -7.09 4.73 0.40
N LEU A 194 -6.27 3.84 0.97
CA LEU A 194 -6.64 3.07 2.17
C LEU A 194 -6.92 4.00 3.37
N THR A 195 -6.11 5.03 3.55
CA THR A 195 -6.29 6.00 4.64
C THR A 195 -7.62 6.75 4.52
N LYS A 196 -8.10 7.00 3.29
CA LYS A 196 -9.44 7.57 3.07
C LYS A 196 -10.57 6.62 3.45
N SER A 197 -10.35 5.29 3.46
CA SER A 197 -11.39 4.33 3.83
C SER A 197 -11.69 4.26 5.33
N PHE A 198 -10.86 4.86 6.18
CA PHE A 198 -11.18 5.03 7.61
C PHE A 198 -12.53 5.72 7.83
N TRP A 199 -12.87 6.67 6.95
CA TRP A 199 -14.06 7.52 7.09
C TRP A 199 -15.34 6.94 6.45
N ARG A 200 -15.37 5.64 6.15
CA ARG A 200 -16.60 4.97 5.69
C ARG A 200 -17.66 5.07 6.78
N ARG A 201 -18.86 5.56 6.41
CA ARG A 201 -19.99 5.72 7.35
C ARG A 201 -20.41 4.34 7.89
N GLY A 202 -20.18 4.13 9.18
CA GLY A 202 -20.82 3.08 9.97
C GLY A 202 -21.95 3.68 10.79
N ASN A 203 -23.07 2.95 10.93
CA ASN A 203 -24.17 3.35 11.81
C ASN A 203 -23.94 2.94 13.28
N ASP A 204 -22.87 2.18 13.56
CA ASP A 204 -22.52 1.63 14.87
C ASP A 204 -20.99 1.70 15.07
N PHE A 205 -20.56 2.00 16.30
CA PHE A 205 -19.15 2.11 16.67
C PHE A 205 -18.38 0.79 16.59
N TYR A 206 -19.04 -0.38 16.66
CA TYR A 206 -18.36 -1.66 16.38
C TYR A 206 -17.84 -1.72 14.94
N VAL A 207 -18.68 -1.34 13.97
CA VAL A 207 -18.30 -1.31 12.55
C VAL A 207 -17.17 -0.30 12.31
N LEU A 208 -17.17 0.82 13.03
CA LEU A 208 -16.10 1.81 12.93
C LEU A 208 -14.77 1.27 13.47
N ILE A 209 -14.80 0.52 14.58
CA ILE A 209 -13.61 -0.14 15.16
C ILE A 209 -13.08 -1.21 14.21
N ASP A 210 -13.95 -2.09 13.71
CA ASP A 210 -13.57 -3.17 12.78
C ASP A 210 -12.95 -2.57 11.50
N ASN A 211 -13.59 -1.54 10.92
CA ASN A 211 -13.07 -0.87 9.72
C ASN A 211 -11.69 -0.22 9.97
N LEU A 212 -11.47 0.38 11.13
CA LEU A 212 -10.15 0.91 11.50
C LEU A 212 -9.12 -0.22 11.55
N GLN A 213 -9.41 -1.31 12.27
CA GLN A 213 -8.49 -2.44 12.44
C GLN A 213 -8.18 -3.13 11.11
N GLU A 214 -9.19 -3.39 10.27
CA GLU A 214 -9.01 -4.01 8.96
C GLU A 214 -8.21 -3.12 8.00
N THR A 215 -8.43 -1.80 8.04
CA THR A 215 -7.71 -0.85 7.19
C THR A 215 -6.26 -0.71 7.66
N VAL A 216 -6.00 -0.64 8.96
CA VAL A 216 -4.64 -0.63 9.54
C VAL A 216 -3.90 -1.94 9.20
N ALA A 217 -4.56 -3.09 9.33
CA ALA A 217 -3.99 -4.38 8.97
C ALA A 217 -3.61 -4.48 7.49
N GLN A 218 -4.30 -3.74 6.61
CA GLN A 218 -3.93 -3.61 5.20
C GLN A 218 -2.76 -2.65 5.01
N ILE A 219 -2.69 -1.52 5.71
CA ILE A 219 -1.64 -0.49 5.54
C ILE A 219 -0.27 -0.94 6.10
N LEU A 220 -0.24 -1.53 7.30
CA LEU A 220 1.01 -1.83 8.00
C LEU A 220 2.00 -2.71 7.19
N PRO A 221 1.56 -3.73 6.44
CA PRO A 221 2.45 -4.47 5.53
C PRO A 221 3.18 -3.57 4.52
N PHE A 222 2.52 -2.56 3.94
CA PHE A 222 3.15 -1.63 3.02
C PHE A 222 4.17 -0.74 3.73
N MET A 223 3.83 -0.27 4.94
CA MET A 223 4.74 0.54 5.75
C MET A 223 6.00 -0.23 6.12
N ARG A 224 5.87 -1.46 6.61
CA ARG A 224 7.02 -2.31 6.96
C ARG A 224 7.94 -2.58 5.77
N SER A 225 7.37 -2.85 4.59
CA SER A 225 8.14 -3.00 3.35
C SER A 225 8.88 -1.72 2.99
N THR A 226 8.18 -0.59 3.04
CA THR A 226 8.78 0.71 2.71
C THR A 226 9.92 1.06 3.67
N ALA A 227 9.73 0.86 4.98
CA ALA A 227 10.76 1.06 5.99
C ALA A 227 12.02 0.23 5.73
N ARG A 228 11.85 -1.02 5.29
CA ARG A 228 12.97 -1.92 4.95
C ARG A 228 13.75 -1.45 3.74
N ILE A 229 13.07 -0.85 2.76
CA ILE A 229 13.63 -0.51 1.45
C ILE A 229 14.28 0.88 1.47
N LEU A 230 13.54 1.89 1.90
CA LEU A 230 13.99 3.28 1.94
C LEU A 230 14.79 3.59 3.21
N GLY A 231 14.51 2.85 4.29
CA GLY A 231 14.93 3.21 5.64
C GLY A 231 13.90 4.08 6.34
N THR A 232 13.83 3.98 7.67
CA THR A 232 12.96 4.83 8.51
C THR A 232 13.39 6.29 8.52
N ASP A 233 14.66 6.56 8.17
CA ASP A 233 15.21 7.91 8.09
C ASP A 233 14.89 8.65 6.79
N ASP A 234 14.38 7.97 5.76
CA ASP A 234 14.04 8.60 4.48
C ASP A 234 12.83 9.54 4.65
N PHE A 235 12.97 10.76 4.14
CA PHE A 235 11.94 11.81 4.24
C PHE A 235 10.56 11.33 3.75
N ARG A 236 10.50 10.56 2.66
CA ARG A 236 9.24 10.07 2.09
C ARG A 236 8.57 9.04 2.99
N TYR A 237 9.37 8.19 3.63
CA TYR A 237 8.85 7.26 4.63
C TYR A 237 8.28 8.02 5.82
N LYS A 238 9.03 8.98 6.38
CA LYS A 238 8.59 9.79 7.53
C LYS A 238 7.27 10.51 7.24
N GLU A 239 7.19 11.23 6.12
CA GLU A 239 5.98 11.94 5.71
C GLU A 239 4.78 10.98 5.57
N CYS A 240 4.99 9.79 5.00
CA CYS A 240 3.94 8.79 4.88
C CYS A 240 3.49 8.25 6.25
N ALA A 241 4.44 7.89 7.10
CA ALA A 241 4.20 7.35 8.43
C ALA A 241 3.46 8.36 9.32
N GLU A 242 3.85 9.63 9.26
CA GLU A 242 3.16 10.74 9.93
C GLU A 242 1.72 10.89 9.44
N ASN A 243 1.48 10.80 8.12
CA ASN A 243 0.14 10.89 7.55
C ASN A 243 -0.77 9.73 7.98
N VAL A 244 -0.23 8.50 7.97
CA VAL A 244 -0.94 7.30 8.47
C VAL A 244 -1.24 7.45 9.95
N ALA A 245 -0.25 7.87 10.77
CA ALA A 245 -0.42 8.08 12.20
C ALA A 245 -1.51 9.10 12.50
N ARG A 246 -1.49 10.26 11.84
CA ARG A 246 -2.52 11.30 11.98
C ARG A 246 -3.90 10.75 11.65
N ALA A 247 -4.02 9.93 10.61
CA ALA A 247 -5.31 9.37 10.24
C ALA A 247 -5.83 8.33 11.25
N ILE A 248 -4.95 7.48 11.78
CA ILE A 248 -5.30 6.52 12.84
C ILE A 248 -5.78 7.27 14.08
N TYR A 249 -5.05 8.27 14.57
CA TYR A 249 -5.44 9.05 15.75
C TYR A 249 -6.75 9.80 15.53
N LYS A 250 -6.94 10.46 14.37
CA LYS A 250 -8.18 11.17 14.04
C LYS A 250 -9.39 10.23 14.01
N GLN A 251 -9.25 9.06 13.41
CA GLN A 251 -10.31 8.06 13.38
C GLN A 251 -10.58 7.50 14.79
N GLY A 252 -9.53 7.21 15.55
CA GLY A 252 -9.64 6.79 16.95
C GLY A 252 -10.41 7.80 17.81
N LYS A 253 -10.08 9.08 17.68
CA LYS A 253 -10.77 10.19 18.37
C LYS A 253 -12.24 10.24 17.98
N PHE A 254 -12.55 10.14 16.68
CA PHE A 254 -13.92 10.11 16.19
C PHE A 254 -14.72 8.94 16.78
N ILE A 255 -14.13 7.74 16.85
CA ILE A 255 -14.78 6.57 17.45
C ILE A 255 -15.02 6.79 18.94
N ILE A 256 -14.03 7.28 19.69
CA ILE A 256 -14.17 7.57 21.13
C ILE A 256 -15.29 8.58 21.36
N SER A 257 -15.31 9.69 20.61
CA SER A 257 -16.36 10.69 20.67
C SER A 257 -17.73 10.09 20.34
N THR A 258 -17.83 9.22 19.33
CA THR A 258 -19.09 8.54 18.97
C THR A 258 -19.60 7.63 20.09
N ILE A 259 -18.71 6.84 20.72
CA ILE A 259 -19.08 6.00 21.86
C ILE A 259 -19.48 6.89 23.04
N GLY A 260 -18.73 7.96 23.31
CA GLY A 260 -19.01 8.93 24.37
C GLY A 260 -20.36 9.60 24.19
N ASP A 261 -20.65 10.14 23.01
CA ASP A 261 -21.93 10.76 22.67
C ASP A 261 -23.07 9.76 22.85
N TRP A 262 -22.92 8.52 22.40
CA TRP A 262 -23.93 7.47 22.59
C TRP A 262 -24.18 7.16 24.08
N LEU A 263 -23.09 7.11 24.87
CA LEU A 263 -23.11 6.75 26.28
C LEU A 263 -23.69 7.87 27.16
N TRP A 264 -23.32 9.13 26.88
CA TRP A 264 -23.64 10.30 27.69
C TRP A 264 -24.85 11.09 27.20
N ASN A 265 -25.37 10.83 25.99
CA ASN A 265 -26.54 11.54 25.48
C ASN A 265 -27.74 11.41 26.43
N THR A 266 -28.11 12.54 27.03
CA THR A 266 -29.35 12.73 27.77
C THR A 266 -30.47 13.01 26.79
N THR A 267 -31.47 12.14 26.69
CA THR A 267 -32.73 12.50 26.04
C THR A 267 -33.42 13.59 26.86
N ILE A 268 -33.43 14.82 26.32
CA ILE A 268 -34.25 15.91 26.87
C ILE A 268 -35.69 15.60 26.48
N SER A 269 -36.49 15.13 27.45
CA SER A 269 -37.94 15.15 27.31
C SER A 269 -38.41 16.59 27.48
N GLU A 270 -38.89 17.20 26.39
CA GLU A 270 -39.66 18.45 26.48
C GLU A 270 -40.88 18.20 27.38
N GLY A 271 -40.89 18.81 28.56
CA GLY A 271 -42.04 18.77 29.46
C GLY A 271 -41.74 18.73 30.96
N ASN A 272 -40.52 18.35 31.39
CA ASN A 272 -40.16 18.44 32.81
C ASN A 272 -38.67 18.72 32.99
N LYS A 273 -38.35 19.80 33.71
CA LYS A 273 -37.00 20.21 34.12
C LYS A 273 -36.42 19.24 35.17
N VAL A 274 -36.24 17.98 34.80
CA VAL A 274 -35.35 17.07 35.50
C VAL A 274 -34.46 16.48 34.42
N GLN A 275 -33.19 16.90 34.40
CA GLN A 275 -32.13 16.16 33.72
C GLN A 275 -32.04 14.79 34.39
N ARG A 276 -32.88 13.84 33.99
CA ARG A 276 -32.59 12.43 34.25
C ARG A 276 -31.53 12.08 33.24
N ALA A 277 -30.27 12.07 33.69
CA ALA A 277 -29.28 11.19 33.10
C ALA A 277 -29.96 9.83 32.96
N THR A 278 -30.35 9.46 31.75
CA THR A 278 -30.68 8.07 31.45
C THR A 278 -29.36 7.35 31.62
N SER A 279 -29.06 6.93 32.86
CA SER A 279 -27.90 6.09 33.12
C SER A 279 -28.11 4.88 32.22
N ARG A 280 -27.38 4.83 31.09
CA ARG A 280 -27.26 3.61 30.31
C ARG A 280 -26.88 2.51 31.29
N THR A 281 -27.34 1.29 31.03
CA THR A 281 -27.16 0.22 32.02
C THR A 281 -25.67 0.11 32.39
N TYR A 282 -25.38 -0.17 33.66
CA TYR A 282 -24.00 -0.36 34.14
C TYR A 282 -23.18 -1.27 33.21
N ASN A 283 -23.81 -2.30 32.66
CA ASN A 283 -23.18 -3.21 31.70
C ASN A 283 -22.83 -2.54 30.37
N SER A 284 -23.70 -1.69 29.82
CA SER A 284 -23.43 -0.93 28.60
C SER A 284 -22.26 0.03 28.79
N ALA A 285 -22.23 0.79 29.90
CA ALA A 285 -21.15 1.71 30.22
C ALA A 285 -19.80 0.98 30.36
N ARG A 286 -19.78 -0.12 31.13
CA ARG A 286 -18.60 -0.97 31.29
C ARG A 286 -18.08 -1.52 29.96
N ILE A 287 -18.96 -1.93 29.05
CA ILE A 287 -18.57 -2.41 27.71
C ILE A 287 -17.99 -1.27 26.88
N CYS A 288 -18.62 -0.10 26.86
CA CYS A 288 -18.14 1.08 26.14
C CYS A 288 -16.75 1.52 26.62
N LEU A 289 -16.49 1.56 27.94
CA LEU A 289 -15.15 1.83 28.45
C LEU A 289 -14.13 0.80 28.03
N TRP A 290 -14.50 -0.48 28.10
CA TRP A 290 -13.62 -1.56 27.68
C TRP A 290 -13.26 -1.41 26.19
N LEU A 291 -14.22 -1.06 25.35
CA LEU A 291 -14.00 -0.76 23.93
C LEU A 291 -13.06 0.42 23.73
N MET A 292 -13.30 1.57 24.40
CA MET A 292 -12.43 2.75 24.31
C MET A 292 -11.00 2.44 24.75
N LYS A 293 -10.84 1.72 25.86
CA LYS A 293 -9.52 1.34 26.38
C LYS A 293 -8.79 0.40 25.44
N ASN A 294 -9.47 -0.62 24.93
CA ASN A 294 -8.86 -1.55 23.98
C ASN A 294 -8.50 -0.87 22.66
N LEU A 295 -9.34 0.05 22.20
CA LEU A 295 -9.06 0.86 21.02
C LEU A 295 -7.79 1.69 21.21
N ALA A 296 -7.66 2.39 22.35
CA ALA A 296 -6.46 3.16 22.66
C ALA A 296 -5.18 2.30 22.69
N VAL A 297 -5.25 1.11 23.33
CA VAL A 297 -4.13 0.15 23.36
C VAL A 297 -3.79 -0.37 21.95
N SER A 298 -4.80 -0.65 21.12
CA SER A 298 -4.60 -1.06 19.73
C SER A 298 -3.90 0.02 18.93
N ILE A 299 -4.38 1.27 19.02
CA ILE A 299 -3.78 2.41 18.33
C ILE A 299 -2.33 2.60 18.76
N GLU A 300 -2.02 2.57 20.05
CA GLU A 300 -0.64 2.72 20.53
C GLU A 300 0.28 1.62 19.94
N LYS A 301 -0.21 0.38 19.87
CA LYS A 301 0.51 -0.73 19.24
C LYS A 301 0.73 -0.48 17.75
N ASP A 302 -0.30 -0.08 17.03
CA ASP A 302 -0.25 0.14 15.58
C ASP A 302 0.70 1.30 15.22
N ILE A 303 0.71 2.38 16.03
CA ILE A 303 1.62 3.52 15.87
C ILE A 303 3.08 3.11 16.12
N LYS A 304 3.35 2.24 17.11
CA LYS A 304 4.72 1.74 17.35
C LYS A 304 5.28 0.98 16.15
N GLU A 305 4.43 0.30 15.37
CA GLU A 305 4.88 -0.39 14.16
C GLU A 305 5.34 0.55 13.04
N LEU A 306 4.91 1.81 13.05
CA LEU A 306 5.33 2.83 12.09
C LEU A 306 6.76 3.33 12.34
N GLN A 307 7.37 3.01 13.48
CA GLN A 307 8.77 3.36 13.80
C GLN A 307 9.07 4.86 13.59
N LEU A 308 8.18 5.73 14.09
CA LEU A 308 8.36 7.18 14.07
C LEU A 308 9.54 7.59 14.96
N ASP A 309 10.30 8.58 14.51
CA ASP A 309 11.36 9.20 15.31
C ASP A 309 10.82 10.37 16.17
N GLU A 310 11.69 10.96 16.98
CA GLU A 310 11.32 12.06 17.89
C GLU A 310 10.76 13.27 17.13
N ASP A 311 11.33 13.61 15.97
CA ASP A 311 10.89 14.74 15.15
C ASP A 311 9.49 14.48 14.58
N SER A 312 9.22 13.28 14.06
CA SER A 312 7.89 12.87 13.60
C SER A 312 6.87 12.91 14.73
N TYR A 313 7.22 12.53 15.96
CA TYR A 313 6.34 12.66 17.13
C TYR A 313 5.99 14.12 17.45
N ILE A 314 6.94 15.04 17.29
CA ILE A 314 6.68 16.48 17.43
C ILE A 314 5.70 16.96 16.34
N ILE A 315 5.90 16.53 15.09
CA ILE A 315 5.06 16.91 13.95
C ILE A 315 3.60 16.45 14.12
N ILE A 316 3.37 15.28 14.71
CA ILE A 316 2.01 14.76 14.94
C ILE A 316 1.45 15.09 16.34
N GLY A 317 2.21 15.79 17.18
CA GLY A 317 1.93 16.00 18.60
C GLY A 317 0.54 16.56 18.88
N ASP A 318 0.10 17.59 18.14
CA ASP A 318 -1.24 18.17 18.30
C ASP A 318 -2.35 17.12 18.11
N THR A 319 -2.17 16.21 17.14
CA THR A 319 -3.16 15.15 16.88
C THR A 319 -3.17 14.09 17.98
N ILE A 320 -2.01 13.79 18.56
CA ILE A 320 -1.90 12.89 19.72
C ILE A 320 -2.63 13.51 20.92
N VAL A 321 -2.32 14.76 21.24
CA VAL A 321 -2.93 15.48 22.38
C VAL A 321 -4.45 15.58 22.22
N GLU A 322 -4.93 15.86 21.01
CA GLU A 322 -6.36 15.87 20.71
C GLU A 322 -7.05 14.53 20.97
N PHE A 323 -6.39 13.41 20.62
CA PHE A 323 -6.89 12.07 20.86
C PHE A 323 -6.87 11.73 22.36
N GLU A 324 -5.75 11.97 23.03
CA GLU A 324 -5.57 11.68 24.45
C GLU A 324 -6.54 12.49 25.32
N THR A 325 -6.74 13.77 24.99
CA THR A 325 -7.71 14.63 25.69
C THR A 325 -9.12 14.08 25.55
N GLU A 326 -9.55 13.73 24.34
CA GLU A 326 -10.88 13.15 24.12
C GLU A 326 -11.03 11.81 24.87
N TYR A 327 -10.02 10.94 24.81
CA TYR A 327 -10.00 9.69 25.55
C TYR A 327 -10.15 9.91 27.06
N HIS A 328 -9.37 10.83 27.63
CA HIS A 328 -9.42 11.16 29.05
C HIS A 328 -10.75 11.80 29.45
N ASP A 329 -11.28 12.72 28.65
CA ASP A 329 -12.56 13.37 28.94
C ASP A 329 -13.71 12.37 28.97
N GLN A 330 -13.77 11.46 27.99
CA GLN A 330 -14.84 10.47 27.92
C GLN A 330 -14.74 9.39 29.01
N THR A 331 -13.51 9.00 29.39
CA THR A 331 -13.29 7.99 30.45
C THR A 331 -13.42 8.57 31.87
N ASN A 332 -12.99 9.80 32.12
CA ASN A 332 -13.09 10.47 33.43
C ASN A 332 -14.52 10.92 33.78
N ARG A 333 -15.35 11.25 32.77
CA ARG A 333 -16.79 11.43 32.95
C ARG A 333 -17.44 10.19 33.56
N GLU A 334 -16.89 9.01 33.29
CA GLU A 334 -17.37 7.76 33.88
C GLU A 334 -16.89 7.51 35.29
N GLU A 335 -15.60 7.64 35.62
CA GLU A 335 -15.14 7.35 37.00
C GLU A 335 -15.96 8.14 38.04
N ASN A 336 -16.30 9.39 37.72
CA ASN A 336 -17.17 10.22 38.51
C ASN A 336 -18.64 9.75 38.52
N SER A 337 -19.20 9.34 37.37
CA SER A 337 -20.60 8.89 37.28
C SER A 337 -20.83 7.46 37.77
N LEU A 338 -19.87 6.55 37.59
CA LEU A 338 -19.87 5.18 38.10
C LEU A 338 -19.64 5.16 39.61
N ALA A 339 -18.81 6.05 40.17
CA ALA A 339 -18.72 6.25 41.62
C ALA A 339 -20.07 6.71 42.20
N LEU A 340 -20.77 7.61 41.51
CA LEU A 340 -22.12 8.04 41.89
C LEU A 340 -23.15 6.91 41.76
N VAL A 341 -23.16 6.17 40.65
CA VAL A 341 -24.11 5.08 40.38
C VAL A 341 -23.85 3.88 41.28
N THR A 342 -22.60 3.51 41.57
CA THR A 342 -22.27 2.44 42.53
C THR A 342 -22.63 2.84 43.96
N GLY A 343 -22.41 4.10 44.34
CA GLY A 343 -22.89 4.65 45.61
C GLY A 343 -24.42 4.57 45.72
N LEU A 344 -25.14 5.06 44.71
CA LEU A 344 -26.60 5.01 44.63
C LEU A 344 -27.14 3.58 44.57
N HIS A 345 -26.49 2.67 43.83
CA HIS A 345 -26.89 1.27 43.74
C HIS A 345 -26.67 0.53 45.06
N LYS A 346 -25.58 0.81 45.77
CA LYS A 346 -25.32 0.26 47.11
C LYS A 346 -26.35 0.78 48.12
N ILE A 347 -26.72 2.06 48.04
CA ILE A 347 -27.81 2.65 48.83
C ILE A 347 -29.16 2.00 48.48
N TRP A 348 -29.48 1.84 47.19
CA TRP A 348 -30.72 1.22 46.73
C TRP A 348 -30.83 -0.27 47.09
N SER A 349 -29.72 -1.01 47.09
CA SER A 349 -29.69 -2.39 47.55
C SER A 349 -29.95 -2.48 49.05
N ARG A 350 -29.37 -1.55 49.84
CA ARG A 350 -29.55 -1.45 51.29
C ARG A 350 -30.97 -1.06 51.68
N THR A 351 -31.58 -0.12 50.95
CA THR A 351 -32.98 0.27 51.18
C THR A 351 -33.94 -0.84 50.77
N LYS A 352 -33.69 -1.55 49.66
CA LYS A 352 -34.48 -2.75 49.30
C LYS A 352 -34.41 -3.82 50.38
N THR A 353 -33.23 -4.15 50.90
CA THR A 353 -33.10 -5.12 52.00
C THR A 353 -33.77 -4.64 53.28
N ALA A 354 -33.70 -3.34 53.61
CA ALA A 354 -34.34 -2.78 54.78
C ALA A 354 -35.88 -2.80 54.67
N ILE A 355 -36.42 -2.48 53.49
CA ILE A 355 -37.86 -2.57 53.20
C ILE A 355 -38.34 -4.03 53.29
N TRP A 356 -37.55 -4.97 52.76
CA TRP A 356 -37.86 -6.40 52.83
C TRP A 356 -37.84 -6.93 54.28
N LEU A 357 -36.87 -6.50 55.09
CA LEU A 357 -36.80 -6.82 56.52
C LEU A 357 -37.95 -6.21 57.31
N ALA A 358 -38.33 -4.96 57.04
CA ALA A 358 -39.47 -4.31 57.68
C ALA A 358 -40.80 -5.00 57.34
N PHE A 359 -40.96 -5.44 56.08
CA PHE A 359 -42.11 -6.22 55.64
C PHE A 359 -42.19 -7.59 56.34
N LEU A 360 -41.05 -8.28 56.49
CA LEU A 360 -40.97 -9.53 57.26
C LEU A 360 -41.34 -9.32 58.73
N ILE A 361 -40.80 -8.28 59.37
CA ILE A 361 -41.10 -7.96 60.78
C ILE A 361 -42.60 -7.65 60.95
N PHE A 362 -43.20 -6.90 60.02
CA PHE A 362 -44.63 -6.61 60.04
C PHE A 362 -45.49 -7.89 59.95
N ILE A 363 -45.13 -8.83 59.07
CA ILE A 363 -45.81 -10.13 58.96
C ILE A 363 -45.73 -10.91 60.27
N PHE A 364 -44.57 -10.92 60.95
CA PHE A 364 -44.37 -11.64 62.20
C PHE A 364 -44.99 -10.97 63.44
N ILE A 365 -45.39 -9.70 63.35
CA ILE A 365 -46.07 -8.98 64.46
C ILE A 365 -47.60 -9.05 64.32
N VAL A 366 -48.11 -9.18 63.09
CA VAL A 366 -49.56 -9.17 62.79
C VAL A 366 -50.14 -10.60 62.68
N ALA A 367 -49.31 -11.63 62.55
CA ALA A 367 -49.68 -13.04 62.73
C ALA A 367 -49.42 -13.48 64.17
#